data_AF-A0A1A7BZB0-F1
#
_entry.id   AF-A0A1A7BZB0-F1
#
_cell.length_a   1.000
_cell.length_b   1.000
_cell.length_c   1.000
_cell.angle_alpha   90.00
_cell.angle_beta   90.00
_cell.angle_gamma   90.00
#
_symmetry.space_group_name_H-M   'P 1'
#
loop_
_entity.id
_entity.type
_entity.pdbx_description
1 polymer ?
#
loop_
_entity_poly.entity_id
_entity_poly.type
_entity_poly.pdbx_seq_one_letter_code
_entity_poly.pdbx_strand_id
1 'polypeptide(L)'
;MKSLVLALVALAGLPAHAQYASLTQNAASAEDIKQSTLLAAREKMAGVTFWIEPNASAIRRKEFISAEEDGSIGSEKFVVTEATSFSVIGFTTNRYRNYVKINFPDGKIAYLAEGILFDSNPKKYALFDDLYEIGRAKHNFVEYILPVSPEELRIAEKKAKTKAANAAAAWKARGGVSIGMTAKQVRASNWGGPESINRSTGSYGTHEQWVYGGGNYIYFENGIVSSIQN
;
A
#
# COMPACT_ATOMS: atom_id res chain seq x y z
N MET A 1 -10.72 -18.52 -73.92
CA MET A 1 -11.76 -17.46 -74.06
C MET A 1 -12.44 -17.32 -72.71
N LYS A 2 -12.37 -16.10 -72.17
CA LYS A 2 -12.93 -15.70 -70.88
C LYS A 2 -14.44 -15.87 -70.91
N SER A 3 -15.01 -16.57 -69.92
CA SER A 3 -16.39 -16.31 -69.52
C SER A 3 -16.42 -16.10 -68.01
N LEU A 4 -16.67 -14.85 -67.69
CA LEU A 4 -16.87 -14.28 -66.36
C LEU A 4 -18.14 -14.87 -65.75
N VAL A 5 -18.07 -15.45 -64.56
CA VAL A 5 -19.23 -15.58 -63.68
C VAL A 5 -18.84 -14.99 -62.33
N LEU A 6 -19.36 -13.78 -62.09
CA LEU A 6 -19.38 -13.08 -60.83
C LEU A 6 -20.13 -13.95 -59.80
N ALA A 7 -19.41 -14.59 -58.88
CA ALA A 7 -20.00 -15.08 -57.64
C ALA A 7 -19.90 -13.96 -56.60
N LEU A 8 -21.02 -13.27 -56.43
CA LEU A 8 -21.26 -12.23 -55.46
C LEU A 8 -20.85 -12.73 -54.06
N VAL A 9 -19.81 -12.12 -53.46
CA VAL A 9 -19.49 -12.32 -52.05
C VAL A 9 -20.59 -11.63 -51.26
N ALA A 10 -21.61 -12.37 -50.84
CA ALA A 10 -22.51 -11.92 -49.81
C ALA A 10 -21.73 -11.87 -48.50
N LEU A 11 -21.22 -10.68 -48.16
CA LEU A 11 -20.90 -10.33 -46.76
C LEU A 11 -22.24 -10.38 -46.01
N ALA A 12 -22.63 -11.56 -45.53
CA ALA A 12 -23.60 -11.65 -44.46
C ALA A 12 -22.92 -11.04 -43.24
N GLY A 13 -23.30 -9.80 -42.90
CA GLY A 13 -22.90 -9.16 -41.68
C GLY A 13 -23.25 -10.09 -40.53
N LEU A 14 -22.24 -10.67 -39.88
CA LEU A 14 -22.44 -11.30 -38.59
C LEU A 14 -22.98 -10.20 -37.67
N PRO A 15 -24.19 -10.33 -37.10
CA PRO A 15 -24.62 -9.39 -36.09
C PRO A 15 -23.55 -9.39 -35.00
N ALA A 16 -23.08 -8.21 -34.62
CA ALA A 16 -22.31 -8.04 -33.40
C ALA A 16 -23.24 -8.39 -32.23
N HIS A 17 -23.37 -9.69 -31.94
CA HIS A 17 -24.08 -10.15 -30.77
C HIS A 17 -23.26 -9.70 -29.57
N ALA A 18 -23.82 -8.77 -28.80
CA ALA A 18 -23.26 -8.41 -27.52
C ALA A 18 -23.10 -9.68 -26.68
N GLN A 19 -21.89 -9.94 -26.21
CA GLN A 19 -21.63 -11.03 -25.29
C GLN A 19 -22.13 -10.60 -23.92
N TYR A 20 -23.23 -11.21 -23.46
CA TYR A 20 -23.79 -10.95 -22.14
C TYR A 20 -23.27 -12.01 -21.16
N ALA A 21 -22.41 -11.60 -20.22
CA ALA A 21 -22.01 -12.45 -19.08
C ALA A 21 -23.08 -12.35 -17.98
N SER A 22 -23.41 -13.48 -17.34
CA SER A 22 -24.39 -13.46 -16.25
C SER A 22 -23.79 -12.82 -14.99
N LEU A 23 -24.55 -11.95 -14.34
CA LEU A 23 -24.14 -11.34 -13.06
C LEU A 23 -23.84 -12.40 -11.99
N THR A 24 -24.47 -13.57 -12.08
CA THR A 24 -24.26 -14.71 -11.17
C THR A 24 -22.91 -15.40 -11.37
N GLN A 25 -22.42 -15.56 -12.62
CA GLN A 25 -21.07 -16.10 -12.87
C GLN A 25 -19.99 -15.14 -12.37
N ASN A 26 -20.17 -13.82 -12.57
CA ASN A 26 -19.24 -12.81 -12.07
C ASN A 26 -19.24 -12.72 -10.54
N ALA A 27 -20.40 -12.88 -9.89
CA ALA A 27 -20.49 -12.90 -8.44
C ALA A 27 -19.84 -14.16 -7.82
N ALA A 28 -20.04 -15.34 -8.42
CA ALA A 28 -19.38 -16.57 -7.99
C ALA A 28 -17.85 -16.44 -8.13
N SER A 29 -17.37 -15.94 -9.27
CA SER A 29 -15.93 -15.70 -9.49
C SER A 29 -15.33 -14.69 -8.50
N ALA A 30 -16.07 -13.63 -8.17
CA ALA A 30 -15.62 -12.65 -7.19
C ALA A 30 -15.55 -13.24 -5.77
N GLU A 31 -16.49 -14.10 -5.39
CA GLU A 31 -16.48 -14.75 -4.07
C GLU A 31 -15.35 -15.77 -3.96
N ASP A 32 -15.10 -16.56 -5.00
CA ASP A 32 -13.96 -17.49 -5.06
C ASP A 32 -12.61 -16.77 -4.93
N ILE A 33 -12.47 -15.59 -5.56
CA ILE A 33 -11.27 -14.74 -5.44
C ILE A 33 -11.12 -14.22 -4.00
N LYS A 34 -12.21 -13.80 -3.35
CA LYS A 34 -12.15 -13.36 -1.94
C LYS A 34 -11.75 -14.48 -1.01
N GLN A 35 -12.35 -15.66 -1.16
CA GLN A 35 -12.07 -16.81 -0.31
C GLN A 35 -10.63 -17.30 -0.50
N SER A 36 -10.13 -17.37 -1.74
CA SER A 36 -8.73 -17.73 -2.01
C SER A 36 -7.74 -16.69 -1.46
N THR A 37 -8.05 -15.40 -1.58
CA THR A 37 -7.23 -14.32 -1.01
C THR A 37 -7.19 -14.40 0.52
N LEU A 38 -8.35 -14.64 1.15
CA LEU A 38 -8.48 -14.82 2.58
C LEU A 38 -7.68 -16.02 3.08
N LEU A 39 -7.79 -17.16 2.39
CA LEU A 39 -7.04 -18.37 2.71
C LEU A 39 -5.53 -18.12 2.63
N ALA A 40 -5.05 -17.50 1.54
CA ALA A 40 -3.65 -17.15 1.38
C ALA A 40 -3.14 -16.17 2.45
N ALA A 41 -3.98 -15.23 2.91
CA ALA A 41 -3.64 -14.34 4.02
C ALA A 41 -3.53 -15.11 5.35
N ARG A 42 -4.45 -16.05 5.61
CA ARG A 42 -4.45 -16.91 6.80
C ARG A 42 -3.22 -17.81 6.85
N GLU A 43 -2.86 -18.43 5.74
CA GLU A 43 -1.65 -19.26 5.62
C GLU A 43 -0.39 -18.47 5.95
N LYS A 44 -0.28 -17.24 5.47
CA LYS A 44 0.88 -16.36 5.75
C LYS A 44 0.96 -15.92 7.21
N MET A 45 -0.16 -15.89 7.94
CA MET A 45 -0.18 -15.47 9.34
C MET A 45 -0.15 -16.62 10.32
N ALA A 46 -0.45 -17.86 9.90
CA ALA A 46 -0.41 -19.02 10.78
C ALA A 46 1.00 -19.16 11.42
N GLY A 47 1.05 -19.20 12.74
CA GLY A 47 2.30 -19.28 13.50
C GLY A 47 3.09 -17.97 13.62
N VAL A 48 2.62 -16.87 13.02
CA VAL A 48 3.30 -15.57 13.15
C VAL A 48 3.05 -14.99 14.54
N THR A 49 4.12 -14.49 15.15
CA THR A 49 4.09 -13.77 16.41
C THR A 49 3.97 -12.27 16.15
N PHE A 50 3.04 -11.64 16.86
CA PHE A 50 2.84 -10.20 16.90
C PHE A 50 3.03 -9.69 18.31
N TRP A 51 3.14 -8.38 18.43
CA TRP A 51 3.31 -7.69 19.71
C TRP A 51 2.23 -6.64 19.90
N ILE A 52 1.95 -6.33 21.16
CA ILE A 52 1.09 -5.23 21.54
C ILE A 52 1.73 -4.48 22.70
N GLU A 53 1.79 -3.16 22.57
CA GLU A 53 2.23 -2.24 23.63
C GLU A 53 0.99 -1.43 24.05
N PRO A 54 0.49 -1.59 25.28
CA PRO A 54 -0.70 -0.88 25.73
C PRO A 54 -0.42 0.62 25.80
N ASN A 55 -1.44 1.40 25.44
CA ASN A 55 -1.39 2.85 25.45
C ASN A 55 -2.52 3.36 26.35
N ALA A 56 -2.17 3.68 27.59
CA ALA A 56 -3.12 4.18 28.58
C ALA A 56 -3.82 5.49 28.17
N SER A 57 -3.27 6.22 27.20
CA SER A 57 -3.88 7.45 26.65
C SER A 57 -4.73 7.20 25.39
N ALA A 58 -4.85 5.95 24.92
CA ALA A 58 -5.64 5.62 23.75
C ALA A 58 -7.14 5.83 24.02
N ILE A 59 -7.83 6.49 23.08
CA ILE A 59 -9.29 6.65 23.12
C ILE A 59 -9.98 5.30 22.89
N ARG A 60 -9.34 4.43 22.11
CA ARG A 60 -9.79 3.05 21.87
C ARG A 60 -8.64 2.10 22.11
N ARG A 61 -8.76 1.31 23.17
CA ARG A 61 -7.83 0.22 23.48
C ARG A 61 -8.18 -1.02 22.67
N LYS A 62 -7.20 -1.85 22.41
CA LYS A 62 -7.34 -3.10 21.68
C LYS A 62 -7.93 -4.16 22.60
N GLU A 63 -9.16 -4.53 22.28
CA GLU A 63 -9.90 -5.57 23.00
C GLU A 63 -9.61 -6.95 22.42
N PHE A 64 -9.47 -7.92 23.32
CA PHE A 64 -9.35 -9.35 23.06
C PHE A 64 -10.54 -10.07 23.70
N ILE A 65 -10.95 -11.20 23.13
CA ILE A 65 -12.04 -12.02 23.65
C ILE A 65 -11.44 -13.29 24.24
N SER A 66 -11.66 -13.58 25.52
CA SER A 66 -11.17 -14.80 26.17
C SER A 66 -11.76 -16.04 25.49
N ALA A 67 -10.99 -17.13 25.43
CA ALA A 67 -11.54 -18.44 25.08
C ALA A 67 -12.28 -19.06 26.28
N GLU A 68 -13.30 -19.87 26.00
CA GLU A 68 -13.91 -20.76 27.00
C GLU A 68 -13.00 -21.96 27.30
N GLU A 69 -13.30 -22.75 28.33
CA GLU A 69 -12.51 -23.94 28.72
C GLU A 69 -12.39 -24.98 27.60
N ASP A 70 -13.41 -25.10 26.75
CA ASP A 70 -13.41 -25.98 25.58
C ASP A 70 -12.61 -25.43 24.39
N GLY A 71 -12.02 -24.24 24.54
CA GLY A 71 -11.24 -23.56 23.53
C GLY A 71 -12.08 -22.95 22.40
N SER A 72 -13.38 -22.75 22.62
CA SER A 72 -14.26 -21.94 21.77
C SER A 72 -14.19 -20.45 22.11
N ILE A 73 -14.79 -19.59 21.29
CA ILE A 73 -14.82 -18.15 21.53
C ILE A 73 -15.78 -17.81 22.67
N GLY A 74 -15.26 -17.16 23.70
CA GLY A 74 -16.06 -16.78 24.85
C GLY A 74 -16.75 -15.44 24.73
N SER A 75 -17.24 -14.95 25.87
CA SER A 75 -17.97 -13.68 25.98
C SER A 75 -17.21 -12.56 26.68
N GLU A 76 -16.21 -12.91 27.48
CA GLU A 76 -15.40 -11.94 28.24
C GLU A 76 -14.45 -11.19 27.32
N LYS A 77 -14.49 -9.86 27.38
CA LYS A 77 -13.52 -8.99 26.74
C LYS A 77 -12.50 -8.47 27.73
N PHE A 78 -11.24 -8.44 27.31
CA PHE A 78 -10.16 -7.87 28.11
C PHE A 78 -9.19 -7.07 27.25
N VAL A 79 -8.31 -6.34 27.91
CA VAL A 79 -7.21 -5.58 27.32
C VAL A 79 -5.91 -6.00 28.01
N VAL A 80 -4.79 -5.89 27.32
CA VAL A 80 -3.49 -6.09 27.95
C VAL A 80 -3.10 -4.84 28.75
N THR A 81 -2.44 -5.03 29.89
CA THR A 81 -1.97 -3.92 30.75
C THR A 81 -0.47 -3.71 30.66
N GLU A 82 0.26 -4.67 30.09
CA GLU A 82 1.69 -4.62 29.87
C GLU A 82 2.02 -5.03 28.44
N ALA A 83 3.19 -4.61 27.96
CA ALA A 83 3.65 -4.99 26.63
C ALA A 83 3.85 -6.51 26.57
N THR A 84 3.21 -7.17 25.60
CA THR A 84 3.28 -8.62 25.45
C THR A 84 3.25 -9.02 23.97
N SER A 85 3.56 -10.28 23.71
CA SER A 85 3.42 -10.87 22.40
C SER A 85 2.21 -11.80 22.36
N PHE A 86 1.79 -12.17 21.16
CA PHE A 86 0.85 -13.27 20.94
C PHE A 86 1.15 -13.93 19.61
N SER A 87 0.88 -15.22 19.51
CA SER A 87 1.06 -15.98 18.27
C SER A 87 -0.28 -16.38 17.68
N VAL A 88 -0.41 -16.29 16.37
CA VAL A 88 -1.61 -16.76 15.65
C VAL A 88 -1.58 -18.28 15.60
N ILE A 89 -2.59 -18.91 16.21
CA ILE A 89 -2.70 -20.38 16.30
C ILE A 89 -3.86 -20.95 15.48
N GLY A 90 -4.74 -20.10 14.96
CA GLY A 90 -5.82 -20.55 14.09
C GLY A 90 -6.80 -19.45 13.73
N PHE A 91 -7.86 -19.84 13.05
CA PHE A 91 -8.94 -18.97 12.61
C PHE A 91 -10.27 -19.66 12.89
N THR A 92 -11.27 -18.89 13.29
CA THR A 92 -12.63 -19.40 13.50
C THR A 92 -13.65 -18.41 12.97
N THR A 93 -14.80 -18.91 12.58
CA THR A 93 -15.94 -18.09 12.17
C THR A 93 -17.05 -18.34 13.16
N ASN A 94 -17.58 -17.25 13.75
CA ASN A 94 -18.76 -17.32 14.61
C ASN A 94 -19.84 -16.41 14.04
N ARG A 95 -21.00 -17.00 13.72
CA ARG A 95 -22.12 -16.38 12.99
C ARG A 95 -21.68 -15.80 11.64
N TYR A 96 -21.37 -14.51 11.60
CA TYR A 96 -21.02 -13.75 10.40
C TYR A 96 -19.70 -13.00 10.53
N ARG A 97 -18.93 -13.28 11.59
CA ARG A 97 -17.64 -12.63 11.86
C ARG A 97 -16.54 -13.67 11.91
N ASN A 98 -15.42 -13.33 11.29
CA ASN A 98 -14.20 -14.10 11.38
C ASN A 98 -13.37 -13.61 12.55
N TYR A 99 -12.66 -14.53 13.18
CA TYR A 99 -11.80 -14.28 14.30
C TYR A 99 -10.46 -14.98 14.11
N VAL A 100 -9.40 -14.30 14.52
CA VAL A 100 -8.06 -14.85 14.64
C VAL A 100 -7.93 -15.43 16.06
N LYS A 101 -7.67 -16.73 16.15
CA LYS A 101 -7.36 -17.41 17.41
C LYS A 101 -5.88 -17.21 17.70
N ILE A 102 -5.58 -16.71 18.89
CA ILE A 102 -4.22 -16.37 19.33
C ILE A 102 -3.88 -17.04 20.66
N ASN A 103 -2.58 -17.19 20.91
CA ASN A 103 -2.04 -17.65 22.18
C ASN A 103 -1.04 -16.63 22.73
N PHE A 104 -1.22 -16.24 23.99
CA PHE A 104 -0.28 -15.42 24.73
C PHE A 104 0.85 -16.29 25.34
N PRO A 105 2.01 -15.71 25.69
CA PRO A 105 3.14 -16.43 26.29
C PRO A 105 2.83 -17.16 27.60
N ASP A 106 1.84 -16.67 28.36
CA ASP A 106 1.36 -17.30 29.60
C ASP A 106 0.42 -18.50 29.35
N GLY A 107 0.15 -18.83 28.08
CA GLY A 107 -0.76 -19.89 27.66
C GLY A 107 -2.22 -19.47 27.56
N LYS A 108 -2.55 -18.19 27.82
CA LYS A 108 -3.92 -17.70 27.66
C LYS A 108 -4.30 -17.67 26.18
N ILE A 109 -5.40 -18.34 25.84
CA ILE A 109 -5.98 -18.31 24.50
C ILE A 109 -7.01 -17.20 24.40
N ALA A 110 -6.97 -16.46 23.30
CA ALA A 110 -7.93 -15.40 23.03
C ALA A 110 -8.25 -15.29 21.54
N TYR A 111 -9.21 -14.42 21.24
CA TYR A 111 -9.69 -14.13 19.89
C TYR A 111 -9.65 -12.65 19.59
N LEU A 112 -9.28 -12.33 18.35
CA LEU A 112 -9.34 -11.01 17.77
C LEU A 112 -10.31 -11.02 16.59
N ALA A 113 -11.17 -10.01 16.47
CA ALA A 113 -11.98 -9.86 15.26
C ALA A 113 -11.06 -9.63 14.05
N GLU A 114 -11.31 -10.35 12.97
CA GLU A 114 -10.65 -10.14 11.69
C GLU A 114 -11.11 -8.78 11.11
N GLY A 115 -10.15 -7.89 10.87
CA GLY A 115 -10.38 -6.62 10.19
C GLY A 115 -10.31 -6.86 8.69
N ILE A 116 -11.45 -6.86 8.01
CA ILE A 116 -11.48 -7.03 6.55
C ILE A 116 -11.52 -5.66 5.91
N LEU A 117 -10.39 -5.18 5.40
CA LEU A 117 -10.34 -4.08 4.44
C LEU A 117 -10.06 -4.64 3.04
N PHE A 118 -11.12 -4.73 2.23
CA PHE A 118 -11.01 -4.91 0.78
C PHE A 118 -10.57 -3.58 0.15
N ASP A 119 -9.27 -3.29 0.17
CA ASP A 119 -8.67 -2.34 -0.76
C ASP A 119 -8.10 -3.11 -1.95
N SER A 120 -8.19 -2.50 -3.13
CA SER A 120 -7.56 -2.90 -4.39
C SER A 120 -6.05 -3.18 -4.30
N ASN A 121 -5.41 -2.79 -3.19
CA ASN A 121 -4.01 -3.08 -2.88
C ASN A 121 -3.91 -3.91 -1.58
N PRO A 122 -3.83 -5.25 -1.66
CA PRO A 122 -3.83 -6.11 -0.48
C PRO A 122 -2.59 -5.81 0.37
N LYS A 123 -2.78 -5.27 1.58
CA LYS A 123 -1.70 -5.10 2.56
C LYS A 123 -1.05 -6.47 2.85
N LYS A 124 0.26 -6.47 3.13
CA LYS A 124 1.08 -7.69 3.37
C LYS A 124 0.53 -8.61 4.48
N TYR A 125 -0.30 -8.07 5.39
CA TYR A 125 -0.98 -8.77 6.49
C TYR A 125 -2.40 -8.21 6.71
N ALA A 126 -3.27 -8.32 5.70
CA ALA A 126 -4.58 -7.66 5.63
C ALA A 126 -5.67 -8.21 6.58
N LEU A 127 -5.31 -8.80 7.73
CA LEU A 127 -6.26 -9.38 8.69
C LEU A 127 -6.44 -8.55 9.97
N PHE A 128 -5.54 -7.59 10.20
CA PHE A 128 -5.65 -6.64 11.31
C PHE A 128 -5.69 -5.20 10.75
N ASP A 129 -6.79 -4.50 11.01
CA ASP A 129 -6.96 -3.08 10.60
C ASP A 129 -5.95 -2.15 11.30
N ASP A 130 -5.49 -2.57 12.47
CA ASP A 130 -4.62 -1.85 13.40
C ASP A 130 -3.18 -2.37 13.41
N LEU A 131 -2.77 -3.14 12.39
CA LEU A 131 -1.36 -3.48 12.24
C LEU A 131 -0.53 -2.24 11.90
N TYR A 132 0.50 -1.99 12.70
CA TYR A 132 1.42 -0.88 12.51
C TYR A 132 2.37 -1.13 11.34
N GLU A 133 2.52 -0.11 10.50
CA GLU A 133 3.51 -0.07 9.42
C GLU A 133 4.74 0.71 9.88
N ILE A 134 5.90 0.04 9.89
CA ILE A 134 7.16 0.62 10.36
C ILE A 134 7.48 1.90 9.59
N GLY A 135 7.66 3.01 10.32
CA GLY A 135 7.96 4.32 9.75
C GLY A 135 6.74 5.19 9.49
N ARG A 136 5.51 4.66 9.65
CA ARG A 136 4.29 5.47 9.66
C ARG A 136 4.17 6.23 10.98
N ALA A 137 3.55 7.40 10.99
CA ALA A 137 3.25 8.09 12.24
C ALA A 137 2.31 7.22 13.12
N LYS A 138 2.67 7.03 14.40
CA LYS A 138 1.78 6.45 15.40
C LYS A 138 0.83 7.53 15.88
N HIS A 139 -0.46 7.21 15.97
CA HIS A 139 -1.45 8.09 16.56
C HIS A 139 -1.63 7.76 18.04
N ASN A 140 -1.50 8.76 18.91
CA ASN A 140 -1.56 8.58 20.37
C ASN A 140 -2.92 8.08 20.88
N PHE A 141 -3.97 8.10 20.06
CA PHE A 141 -5.32 7.67 20.44
C PHE A 141 -5.66 6.23 20.00
N VAL A 142 -4.71 5.50 19.39
CA VAL A 142 -4.88 4.14 18.86
C VAL A 142 -3.84 3.21 19.48
N GLU A 143 -4.26 2.01 19.89
CA GLU A 143 -3.35 0.89 20.15
C GLU A 143 -3.14 0.09 18.87
N TYR A 144 -1.87 -0.18 18.54
CA TYR A 144 -1.51 -0.91 17.34
C TYR A 144 -1.04 -2.32 17.68
N ILE A 145 -1.37 -3.25 16.79
CA ILE A 145 -0.65 -4.52 16.70
C ILE A 145 0.68 -4.24 16.01
N LEU A 146 1.77 -4.72 16.58
CA LEU A 146 3.12 -4.54 16.07
C LEU A 146 3.60 -5.83 15.39
N PRO A 147 4.22 -5.76 14.20
CA PRO A 147 4.71 -6.93 13.47
C PRO A 147 6.03 -7.50 14.03
N VAL A 148 6.68 -6.77 14.93
CA VAL A 148 7.97 -7.10 15.56
C VAL A 148 7.96 -6.62 17.01
N SER A 149 8.94 -7.04 17.81
CA SER A 149 9.02 -6.60 19.21
C SER A 149 9.13 -5.08 19.33
N PRO A 150 8.69 -4.46 20.44
CA PRO A 150 8.82 -3.02 20.64
C PRO A 150 10.27 -2.50 20.51
N GLU A 151 11.25 -3.30 20.90
CA GLU A 151 12.67 -2.94 20.79
C GLU A 151 13.16 -3.00 19.34
N GLU A 152 12.88 -4.09 18.62
CA GLU A 152 13.20 -4.18 17.19
C GLU A 152 12.50 -3.08 16.39
N LEU A 153 11.28 -2.72 16.79
CA LEU A 153 10.55 -1.62 16.20
C LEU A 153 11.26 -0.29 16.40
N ARG A 154 11.71 0.01 17.62
CA ARG A 154 12.50 1.21 17.94
C ARG A 154 13.79 1.26 17.11
N ILE A 155 14.48 0.13 16.98
CA ILE A 155 15.69 0.01 16.15
C ILE A 155 15.36 0.28 14.68
N ALA A 156 14.29 -0.32 14.16
CA ALA A 156 13.87 -0.16 12.77
C ALA A 156 13.42 1.28 12.46
N GLU A 157 12.65 1.91 13.33
CA GLU A 157 12.23 3.32 13.24
C GLU A 157 13.45 4.25 13.25
N LYS A 158 14.40 4.04 14.17
CA LYS A 158 15.64 4.82 14.22
C LYS A 158 16.44 4.67 12.92
N LYS A 159 16.59 3.44 12.43
CA LYS A 159 17.28 3.16 11.16
C LYS A 159 16.57 3.83 9.98
N ALA A 160 15.24 3.76 9.92
CA ALA A 160 14.44 4.41 8.89
C ALA A 160 14.60 5.93 8.92
N LYS A 161 14.55 6.54 10.11
CA LYS A 161 14.76 7.97 10.32
C LYS A 161 16.18 8.40 9.91
N THR A 162 17.21 7.66 10.31
CA THR A 162 18.59 7.94 9.88
C THR A 162 18.75 7.81 8.38
N LYS A 163 18.18 6.77 7.76
CA LYS A 163 18.20 6.61 6.29
C LYS A 163 17.52 7.79 5.60
N ALA A 164 16.35 8.22 6.07
CA ALA A 164 15.63 9.36 5.54
C ALA A 164 16.43 10.67 5.71
N ALA A 165 17.05 10.88 6.88
CA ALA A 165 17.90 12.04 7.13
C ALA A 165 19.14 12.04 6.21
N ASN A 166 19.80 10.89 6.05
CA ASN A 166 20.94 10.75 5.14
C ASN A 166 20.53 10.96 3.68
N ALA A 167 19.36 10.46 3.26
CA ALA A 167 18.82 10.69 1.93
C ALA A 167 18.49 12.17 1.70
N ALA A 168 17.89 12.85 2.68
CA ALA A 168 17.61 14.29 2.63
C ALA A 168 18.90 15.12 2.59
N ALA A 169 19.90 14.75 3.38
CA ALA A 169 21.22 15.39 3.36
C ALA A 169 21.92 15.17 2.01
N ALA A 170 21.91 13.94 1.48
CA ALA A 170 22.46 13.62 0.17
C ALA A 170 21.71 14.34 -0.96
N TRP A 171 20.39 14.47 -0.87
CA TRP A 171 19.58 15.26 -1.80
C TRP A 171 20.00 16.73 -1.77
N LYS A 172 20.08 17.33 -0.58
CA LYS A 172 20.51 18.72 -0.40
C LYS A 172 21.94 18.96 -0.92
N ALA A 173 22.84 17.99 -0.71
CA ALA A 173 24.23 18.05 -1.16
C ALA A 173 24.41 18.01 -2.69
N ARG A 174 23.38 17.67 -3.47
CA ARG A 174 23.42 17.73 -4.95
C ARG A 174 23.54 19.17 -5.50
N GLY A 175 23.32 20.17 -4.66
CA GLY A 175 23.38 21.58 -5.05
C GLY A 175 22.13 22.01 -5.84
N GLY A 176 21.92 23.32 -5.91
CA GLY A 176 20.82 23.92 -6.67
C GLY A 176 21.09 23.95 -8.18
N VAL A 177 20.15 24.53 -8.92
CA VAL A 177 20.30 24.78 -10.35
C VAL A 177 20.98 26.13 -10.61
N SER A 178 21.65 26.27 -11.74
CA SER A 178 22.29 27.51 -12.16
C SER A 178 22.21 27.67 -13.67
N ILE A 179 22.27 28.93 -14.13
CA ILE A 179 22.35 29.25 -15.57
C ILE A 179 23.58 28.57 -16.17
N GLY A 180 23.44 28.04 -17.39
CA GLY A 180 24.49 27.29 -18.09
C GLY A 180 24.50 25.78 -17.81
N MET A 181 23.70 25.28 -16.88
CA MET A 181 23.57 23.83 -16.67
C MET A 181 22.85 23.15 -17.84
N THR A 182 23.23 21.92 -18.15
CA THR A 182 22.47 21.05 -19.06
C THR A 182 21.23 20.48 -18.37
N ALA A 183 20.23 20.06 -19.15
CA ALA A 183 19.07 19.31 -18.65
C ALA A 183 19.45 18.08 -17.79
N LYS A 184 20.57 17.41 -18.10
CA LYS A 184 21.07 16.27 -17.31
C LYS A 184 21.60 16.71 -15.94
N GLN A 185 22.35 17.82 -15.89
CA GLN A 185 22.84 18.39 -14.63
C GLN A 185 21.70 18.89 -13.75
N VAL A 186 20.67 19.51 -14.34
CA VAL A 186 19.46 19.93 -13.61
C VAL A 186 18.77 18.72 -12.96
N ARG A 187 18.58 17.62 -13.69
CA ARG A 187 18.00 16.38 -13.11
C ARG A 187 18.86 15.75 -12.01
N ALA A 188 20.16 15.96 -12.05
CA ALA A 188 21.10 15.50 -11.03
C ALA A 188 21.19 16.42 -9.82
N SER A 189 20.68 17.65 -9.91
CA SER A 189 20.63 18.64 -8.81
C SER A 189 19.58 18.28 -7.75
N ASN A 190 19.46 19.13 -6.73
CA ASN A 190 18.41 19.04 -5.71
C ASN A 190 17.03 19.56 -6.16
N TRP A 191 16.88 20.00 -7.43
CA TRP A 191 15.59 20.26 -8.06
C TRP A 191 14.98 18.98 -8.66
N GLY A 192 15.81 18.04 -9.12
CA GLY A 192 15.34 16.77 -9.63
C GLY A 192 14.63 16.87 -10.99
N GLY A 193 13.58 16.06 -11.17
CA GLY A 193 12.75 16.09 -12.37
C GLY A 193 11.59 17.08 -12.22
N PRO A 194 11.19 17.76 -13.31
CA PRO A 194 10.06 18.68 -13.29
C PRO A 194 8.72 17.93 -13.23
N GLU A 195 7.67 18.63 -12.80
CA GLU A 195 6.28 18.16 -12.87
C GLU A 195 5.80 18.09 -14.32
N SER A 196 6.16 19.09 -15.14
CA SER A 196 5.85 19.10 -16.58
C SER A 196 6.93 19.83 -17.40
N ILE A 197 6.98 19.51 -18.69
CA ILE A 197 7.92 20.11 -19.66
C ILE A 197 7.12 20.61 -20.85
N ASN A 198 7.18 21.91 -21.11
CA ASN A 198 6.68 22.53 -22.33
C ASN A 198 7.86 22.69 -23.30
N ARG A 199 7.75 22.16 -24.52
CA ARG A 199 8.84 22.17 -25.51
C ARG A 199 8.37 22.67 -26.86
N SER A 200 9.12 23.60 -27.42
CA SER A 200 8.93 24.15 -28.76
C SER A 200 10.22 24.03 -29.56
N THR A 201 10.14 23.62 -30.82
CA THR A 201 11.30 23.53 -31.73
C THR A 201 10.96 24.23 -33.03
N GLY A 202 11.83 25.15 -33.46
CA GLY A 202 11.67 25.89 -34.69
C GLY A 202 13.01 26.09 -35.40
N SER A 203 13.01 26.87 -36.48
CA SER A 203 14.20 27.18 -37.27
C SER A 203 15.32 27.87 -36.48
N TYR A 204 14.98 28.49 -35.35
CA TYR A 204 15.92 29.22 -34.48
C TYR A 204 16.43 28.40 -33.29
N GLY A 205 16.01 27.12 -33.17
CA GLY A 205 16.45 26.22 -32.09
C GLY A 205 15.31 25.62 -31.27
N THR A 206 15.68 24.96 -30.18
CA THR A 206 14.76 24.31 -29.25
C THR A 206 14.67 25.09 -27.94
N HIS A 207 13.45 25.44 -27.55
CA HIS A 207 13.14 26.14 -26.31
C HIS A 207 12.33 25.19 -25.42
N GLU A 208 12.74 25.04 -24.16
CA GLU A 208 12.00 24.26 -23.17
C GLU A 208 11.72 25.09 -21.91
N GLN A 209 10.54 24.92 -21.34
CA GLN A 209 10.19 25.40 -20.00
C GLN A 209 9.85 24.20 -19.14
N TRP A 210 10.57 24.05 -18.04
CA TRP A 210 10.35 23.01 -17.05
C TRP A 210 9.64 23.60 -15.83
N VAL A 211 8.52 23.00 -15.46
CA VAL A 211 7.62 23.48 -14.39
C VAL A 211 7.81 22.61 -13.15
N TYR A 212 8.04 23.24 -11.98
CA TYR A 212 8.23 22.57 -10.68
C TYR A 212 7.15 22.90 -9.65
N GLY A 213 6.07 23.56 -10.06
CA GLY A 213 5.00 24.00 -9.17
C GLY A 213 5.35 25.25 -8.35
N GLY A 214 4.34 25.86 -7.72
CA GLY A 214 4.52 27.00 -6.81
C GLY A 214 5.16 28.26 -7.42
N GLY A 215 5.12 28.42 -8.75
CA GLY A 215 5.75 29.54 -9.46
C GLY A 215 7.23 29.33 -9.84
N ASN A 216 7.77 28.11 -9.68
CA ASN A 216 9.16 27.79 -9.99
C ASN A 216 9.31 27.22 -11.41
N TYR A 217 10.16 27.84 -12.23
CA TYR A 217 10.40 27.46 -13.62
C TYR A 217 11.88 27.50 -13.99
N ILE A 218 12.27 26.60 -14.90
CA ILE A 218 13.59 26.62 -15.54
C ILE A 218 13.37 26.71 -17.05
N TYR A 219 14.02 27.67 -17.69
CA TYR A 219 13.98 27.83 -19.14
C TYR A 219 15.29 27.34 -19.73
N PHE A 220 15.19 26.58 -20.83
CA PHE A 220 16.32 26.05 -21.57
C PHE A 220 16.33 26.58 -23.00
N GLU A 221 17.51 26.97 -23.46
CA GLU A 221 17.83 27.25 -24.85
C GLU A 221 18.78 26.17 -25.34
N ASN A 222 18.34 25.41 -26.35
CA ASN A 222 19.10 24.31 -26.95
C ASN A 222 19.68 23.32 -25.91
N GLY A 223 18.91 23.04 -24.86
CA GLY A 223 19.26 22.09 -23.79
C GLY A 223 20.13 22.66 -22.66
N ILE A 224 20.39 23.96 -22.66
CA ILE A 224 21.17 24.69 -21.63
C ILE A 224 20.26 25.67 -20.89
N VAL A 225 20.34 25.71 -19.56
CA VAL A 225 19.56 26.65 -18.74
C VAL A 225 19.92 28.08 -19.11
N SER A 226 18.92 28.83 -19.59
CA SER A 226 19.04 30.24 -19.94
C SER A 226 18.54 31.16 -18.83
N SER A 227 17.48 30.77 -18.13
CA SER A 227 16.93 31.54 -17.00
C SER A 227 16.22 30.64 -15.99
N ILE A 228 16.12 31.14 -14.75
CA ILE A 228 15.46 30.48 -13.62
C ILE A 228 14.49 31.50 -13.01
N GLN A 229 13.27 31.05 -12.72
CA GLN A 229 12.22 31.84 -12.08
C GLN A 229 11.80 31.11 -10.79
N ASN A 230 11.76 31.83 -9.67
CA ASN A 230 11.44 31.33 -8.33
C ASN A 230 10.71 32.37 -7.48
#